data_AF-A0A7X8B8N0-F1
#
_entry.id   AF-A0A7X8B8N0-F1
#
_cell.length_a   1.000
_cell.length_b   1.000
_cell.length_c   1.000
_cell.angle_alpha   90.00
_cell.angle_beta   90.00
_cell.angle_gamma   90.00
#
_symmetry.space_group_name_H-M   'P 1'
#
loop_
_entity.id
_entity.type
_entity.pdbx_description
1 polymer ?
#
loop_
_entity_poly.entity_id
_entity_poly.type
_entity_poly.pdbx_seq_one_letter_code
_entity_poly.pdbx_strand_id
1 'polypeptide(L)'
;MTQASFRLVRKGYEPSEVDQRVAQLSASIQQLQSDLARAHDDNAVQAVENTKLRQANSDLAGRIEMLEQAVQEVRDERDNGVPPTFANLGGRIGQMLTLAQEEADELRSTAQAEAEKLTADTKQQAADALAAAQQEAGELRSRAEADAARTIEDAKQQADHLRESADGEATARLEEAEAVYEAQRAQAAAAAADFEQTLAERRAEAMNELNSALEKKTTEVEFATDKLNQARAEAARVTSDAREQAEQIVRDAQNQANTLLTEAKQRAEGIRQNSERELAAATARRDSITAQLSNVRQMLGTLGGPQQAFIDPTNPRTAQDWAAKQEAAEQAAAAKPEEADAAQETVEAAAE
;
A
#
# COMPACT_ATOMS: atom_id res chain seq x y z
N MET A 1 3.37 -68.88 28.84
CA MET A 1 4.62 -68.17 28.49
C MET A 1 4.26 -67.02 27.55
N THR A 2 4.08 -65.81 28.07
CA THR A 2 3.89 -64.60 27.25
C THR A 2 5.23 -63.87 27.21
N GLN A 3 5.96 -63.99 26.10
CA GLN A 3 7.17 -63.18 25.88
C GLN A 3 6.73 -61.73 25.65
N ALA A 4 6.94 -60.86 26.63
CA ALA A 4 6.77 -59.43 26.46
C ALA A 4 8.07 -58.85 25.87
N SER A 5 8.01 -58.43 24.61
CA SER A 5 9.10 -57.70 23.95
C SER A 5 8.95 -56.21 24.24
N PHE A 6 9.85 -55.65 25.04
CA PHE A 6 9.92 -54.21 25.29
C PHE A 6 10.69 -53.52 24.16
N ARG A 7 10.32 -52.29 23.80
CA ARG A 7 11.05 -51.53 22.78
C ARG A 7 12.44 -51.13 23.29
N LEU A 8 13.49 -51.39 22.49
CA LEU A 8 14.87 -50.98 22.79
C LEU A 8 15.14 -49.55 22.26
N VAL A 9 15.60 -48.67 23.14
CA VAL A 9 16.11 -47.33 22.85
C VAL A 9 17.64 -47.33 23.04
N ARG A 10 18.35 -46.33 22.49
CA ARG A 10 19.84 -46.23 22.47
C ARG A 10 20.56 -46.49 23.80
N LYS A 11 19.87 -46.41 24.95
CA LYS A 11 20.36 -46.80 26.28
C LYS A 11 19.32 -47.64 27.06
N GLY A 12 18.89 -48.77 26.51
CA GLY A 12 18.07 -49.76 27.24
C GLY A 12 16.61 -49.80 26.82
N TYR A 13 15.72 -50.30 27.69
CA TYR A 13 14.28 -50.41 27.44
C TYR A 13 13.56 -49.07 27.63
N GLU A 14 12.44 -48.87 26.92
CA GLU A 14 11.58 -47.70 27.08
C GLU A 14 10.93 -47.66 28.49
N PRO A 15 11.24 -46.66 29.35
CA PRO A 15 10.79 -46.66 30.75
C PRO A 15 9.27 -46.63 30.92
N SER A 16 8.55 -45.90 30.08
CA SER A 16 7.08 -45.80 30.14
C SER A 16 6.38 -47.13 29.85
N GLU A 17 6.85 -47.92 28.88
CA GLU A 17 6.31 -49.26 28.59
C GLU A 17 6.57 -50.23 29.74
N VAL A 18 7.75 -50.13 30.36
CA VAL A 18 8.11 -50.95 31.52
C VAL A 18 7.25 -50.57 32.73
N ASP A 19 7.08 -49.29 33.01
CA ASP A 19 6.25 -48.80 34.13
C ASP A 19 4.78 -49.20 33.96
N GLN A 20 4.23 -49.07 32.75
CA GLN A 20 2.88 -49.55 32.44
C GLN A 20 2.76 -51.07 32.65
N ARG A 21 3.76 -51.84 32.23
CA ARG A 21 3.75 -53.30 32.40
C ARG A 21 3.88 -53.71 33.86
N VAL A 22 4.72 -53.01 34.63
CA VAL A 22 4.87 -53.20 36.07
C VAL A 22 3.55 -52.87 36.76
N ALA A 23 2.91 -51.74 36.44
CA ALA A 23 1.60 -51.38 36.98
C ALA A 23 0.53 -52.43 36.65
N GLN A 24 0.51 -52.96 35.43
CA GLN A 24 -0.42 -54.01 35.02
C GLN A 24 -0.18 -55.32 35.77
N LEU A 25 1.08 -55.73 35.95
CA LEU A 25 1.44 -56.92 36.72
C LEU A 25 1.10 -56.74 38.21
N SER A 26 1.38 -55.57 38.79
CA SER A 26 1.00 -55.24 40.16
C SER A 26 -0.50 -55.28 40.37
N ALA A 27 -1.30 -54.73 39.45
CA ALA A 27 -2.76 -54.82 39.49
C ALA A 27 -3.24 -56.28 39.38
N SER A 28 -2.63 -57.07 38.50
CA SER A 28 -2.96 -58.50 38.37
C SER A 28 -2.61 -59.29 39.63
N ILE A 29 -1.48 -59.00 40.28
CA ILE A 29 -1.10 -59.64 41.55
C ILE A 29 -2.08 -59.25 42.65
N GLN A 30 -2.46 -57.98 42.76
CA GLN A 30 -3.46 -57.52 43.74
C GLN A 30 -4.82 -58.19 43.52
N GLN A 31 -5.26 -58.31 42.27
CA GLN A 31 -6.49 -59.02 41.93
C GLN A 31 -6.41 -60.50 42.35
N LEU A 32 -5.35 -61.21 41.98
CA LEU A 32 -5.16 -62.62 42.36
C LEU A 32 -5.08 -62.82 43.88
N GLN A 33 -4.47 -61.88 44.60
CA GLN A 33 -4.45 -61.91 46.07
C GLN A 33 -5.84 -61.72 46.67
N SER A 34 -6.65 -60.83 46.10
CA SER A 34 -8.04 -60.62 46.56
C SER A 34 -8.93 -61.84 46.27
N ASP A 35 -8.74 -62.49 45.13
CA ASP A 35 -9.49 -63.70 44.77
C ASP A 35 -9.08 -64.89 45.64
N LEU A 36 -7.78 -65.02 45.96
CA LEU A 36 -7.30 -66.03 46.90
C LEU A 36 -7.87 -65.82 48.32
N ALA A 37 -7.95 -64.57 48.79
CA ALA A 37 -8.53 -64.25 50.09
C ALA A 37 -10.01 -64.65 50.16
N ARG A 38 -10.80 -64.31 49.13
CA ARG A 38 -12.21 -64.74 49.02
C ARG A 38 -12.35 -66.26 49.01
N ALA A 39 -11.52 -66.96 48.23
CA ALA A 39 -11.54 -68.42 48.19
C ALA A 39 -11.21 -69.07 49.54
N HIS A 40 -10.33 -68.45 50.34
CA HIS A 40 -10.04 -68.91 51.70
C HIS A 40 -11.21 -68.71 52.65
N ASP A 41 -11.87 -67.55 52.60
CA ASP A 41 -13.06 -67.26 53.42
C ASP A 41 -14.21 -68.22 53.09
N ASP A 42 -14.46 -68.47 51.80
CA ASP A 42 -15.48 -69.42 51.35
C ASP A 42 -15.18 -70.85 51.84
N ASN A 43 -13.91 -71.28 51.79
CA ASN A 43 -13.51 -72.60 52.28
C ASN A 43 -13.68 -72.73 53.80
N ALA A 44 -13.41 -71.66 54.56
CA ALA A 44 -13.62 -71.63 56.00
C ALA A 44 -15.11 -71.76 56.37
N VAL A 45 -16.01 -71.10 55.62
CA VAL A 45 -17.46 -71.24 55.79
C VAL A 45 -17.90 -72.68 55.51
N GLN A 46 -17.44 -73.28 54.41
CA GLN A 46 -17.75 -74.67 54.05
C GLN A 46 -17.24 -75.69 55.08
N ALA A 47 -16.09 -75.42 55.72
CA ALA A 47 -15.57 -76.27 56.79
C ALA A 47 -16.47 -76.27 58.03
N VAL A 48 -17.00 -75.11 58.42
CA VAL A 48 -17.95 -74.97 59.54
C VAL A 48 -19.29 -75.65 59.22
N GLU A 49 -19.76 -75.57 57.98
CA GLU A 49 -20.98 -76.27 57.57
C GLU A 49 -20.80 -77.80 57.61
N ASN A 50 -19.66 -78.30 57.14
CA ASN A 50 -19.33 -79.73 57.19
C ASN A 50 -19.26 -80.26 58.62
N THR A 51 -18.73 -79.49 59.58
CA THR A 51 -18.70 -79.93 60.99
C THR A 51 -20.11 -80.00 61.59
N LYS A 52 -20.98 -79.02 61.30
CA LYS A 52 -22.39 -79.04 61.73
C LYS A 52 -23.14 -80.26 61.18
N LEU A 53 -22.97 -80.56 59.88
CA LEU A 53 -23.61 -81.74 59.26
C LEU A 53 -23.12 -83.06 59.87
N ARG A 54 -21.83 -83.16 60.19
CA ARG A 54 -21.29 -84.36 60.87
C ARG A 54 -21.87 -84.54 62.27
N GLN A 55 -22.03 -83.45 63.02
CA GLN A 55 -22.64 -83.51 64.35
C GLN A 55 -24.11 -83.95 64.27
N ALA A 56 -24.89 -83.36 63.36
CA ALA A 56 -26.28 -83.77 63.16
C ALA A 56 -26.43 -85.25 62.77
N ASN A 57 -25.55 -85.76 61.90
CA ASN A 57 -25.53 -87.19 61.54
C ASN A 57 -25.20 -88.08 62.75
N SER A 58 -24.28 -87.67 63.63
CA SER A 58 -23.96 -88.40 64.85
C SER A 58 -25.16 -88.44 65.82
N ASP A 59 -25.86 -87.32 65.99
CA ASP A 59 -27.02 -87.23 66.86
C ASP A 59 -28.18 -88.10 66.35
N LEU A 60 -28.40 -88.11 65.03
CA LEU A 60 -29.39 -88.97 64.39
C LEU A 60 -29.04 -90.45 64.55
N ALA A 61 -27.78 -90.83 64.38
CA ALA A 61 -27.34 -92.21 64.58
C ALA A 61 -27.60 -92.68 66.03
N GLY A 62 -27.32 -91.84 67.03
CA GLY A 62 -27.61 -92.16 68.44
C GLY A 62 -29.11 -92.30 68.73
N ARG A 63 -29.96 -91.51 68.08
CA ARG A 63 -31.43 -91.64 68.20
C ARG A 63 -31.95 -92.93 67.59
N ILE A 64 -31.41 -93.34 66.45
CA ILE A 64 -31.76 -94.61 65.80
C ILE A 64 -31.41 -95.78 66.72
N GLU A 65 -30.22 -95.78 67.31
CA GLU A 65 -29.79 -96.83 68.25
C GLU A 65 -30.71 -96.93 69.48
N MET A 66 -31.12 -95.79 70.08
CA MET A 66 -32.08 -95.77 71.19
C MET A 66 -33.45 -96.33 70.78
N LEU A 67 -33.95 -95.97 69.59
CA LEU A 67 -35.22 -96.47 69.09
C LEU A 67 -35.17 -97.97 68.82
N GLU A 68 -34.06 -98.47 68.26
CA GLU A 68 -33.85 -99.91 68.04
C GLU A 68 -33.85 -100.69 69.37
N GLN A 69 -33.19 -100.17 70.41
CA GLN A 69 -33.21 -100.77 71.75
C GLN A 69 -34.62 -100.80 72.34
N ALA A 70 -35.37 -99.69 72.27
CA ALA A 70 -36.74 -99.63 72.80
C ALA A 70 -37.69 -100.59 72.06
N VAL A 71 -37.55 -100.73 70.73
CA VAL A 71 -38.33 -101.70 69.95
C VAL A 71 -37.99 -103.14 70.36
N GLN A 72 -36.73 -103.42 70.66
CA GLN A 72 -36.31 -104.75 71.09
C GLN A 72 -36.88 -105.09 72.48
N GLU A 73 -36.85 -104.15 73.42
CA GLU A 73 -37.43 -104.31 74.77
C GLU A 73 -38.94 -104.61 74.71
N VAL A 74 -39.69 -103.87 73.88
CA VAL A 74 -41.13 -104.12 73.67
C VAL A 74 -41.41 -105.48 73.04
N ARG A 75 -40.52 -105.98 72.17
CA ARG A 75 -40.64 -107.33 71.60
C ARG A 75 -40.41 -108.40 72.66
N ASP A 76 -39.39 -108.23 73.48
CA ASP A 76 -39.07 -109.16 74.57
C ASP A 76 -40.18 -109.20 75.63
N GLU A 77 -40.82 -108.07 75.94
CA GLU A 77 -42.01 -108.03 76.82
C GLU A 77 -43.21 -108.77 76.22
N ARG A 78 -43.43 -108.65 74.91
CA ARG A 78 -44.53 -109.34 74.21
C ARG A 78 -44.36 -110.86 74.25
N ASP A 79 -43.15 -111.34 74.07
CA ASP A 79 -42.86 -112.78 74.05
C ASP A 79 -42.92 -113.41 75.45
N ASN A 80 -42.76 -112.61 76.52
CA ASN A 80 -42.78 -113.06 77.92
C ASN A 80 -44.10 -112.79 78.68
N GLY A 81 -45.11 -112.19 78.05
CA GLY A 81 -46.36 -111.74 78.70
C GLY A 81 -47.58 -112.66 78.52
N VAL A 82 -48.42 -112.74 79.57
CA VAL A 82 -49.72 -113.45 79.61
C VAL A 82 -50.63 -113.04 78.43
N PRO A 83 -51.28 -113.99 77.72
CA PRO A 83 -52.12 -113.68 76.57
C PRO A 83 -53.33 -112.82 76.97
N PRO A 84 -53.61 -111.70 76.28
CA PRO A 84 -54.65 -110.76 76.66
C PRO A 84 -56.05 -111.34 76.44
N THR A 85 -56.94 -111.20 77.43
CA THR A 85 -58.37 -111.53 77.32
C THR A 85 -59.14 -110.42 76.59
N PHE A 86 -60.24 -110.78 75.90
CA PHE A 86 -61.04 -109.86 75.08
C PHE A 86 -61.57 -108.61 75.81
N ALA A 87 -61.84 -108.71 77.12
CA ALA A 87 -62.27 -107.56 77.93
C ALA A 87 -61.14 -106.53 78.14
N ASN A 88 -59.90 -106.99 78.34
CA ASN A 88 -58.73 -106.12 78.46
C ASN A 88 -58.33 -105.51 77.10
N LEU A 89 -58.59 -106.23 76.01
CA LEU A 89 -58.37 -105.76 74.66
C LEU A 89 -59.31 -104.59 74.29
N GLY A 90 -60.60 -104.67 74.63
CA GLY A 90 -61.56 -103.59 74.36
C GLY A 90 -61.22 -102.26 75.07
N GLY A 91 -60.82 -102.33 76.34
CA GLY A 91 -60.36 -101.16 77.10
C GLY A 91 -59.06 -100.56 76.55
N ARG A 92 -58.09 -101.43 76.19
CA ARG A 92 -56.80 -101.01 75.61
C ARG A 92 -56.96 -100.42 74.21
N ILE A 93 -57.84 -100.97 73.37
CA ILE A 93 -58.16 -100.40 72.04
C ILE A 93 -58.84 -99.04 72.20
N GLY A 94 -59.78 -98.89 73.14
CA GLY A 94 -60.39 -97.58 73.43
C GLY A 94 -59.37 -96.54 73.86
N GLN A 95 -58.46 -96.90 74.77
CA GLN A 95 -57.37 -96.02 75.20
C GLN A 95 -56.41 -95.68 74.05
N MET A 96 -56.03 -96.65 73.21
CA MET A 96 -55.18 -96.40 72.05
C MET A 96 -55.85 -95.50 71.01
N LEU A 97 -57.16 -95.63 70.80
CA LEU A 97 -57.90 -94.74 69.90
C LEU A 97 -57.99 -93.31 70.46
N THR A 98 -58.18 -93.15 71.78
CA THR A 98 -58.16 -91.83 72.42
C THR A 98 -56.78 -91.19 72.33
N LEU A 99 -55.71 -91.93 72.67
CA LEU A 99 -54.32 -91.47 72.54
C LEU A 99 -53.97 -91.12 71.09
N ALA A 100 -54.36 -91.95 70.13
CA ALA A 100 -54.13 -91.66 68.71
C ALA A 100 -54.92 -90.43 68.23
N GLN A 101 -56.12 -90.18 68.77
CA GLN A 101 -56.89 -88.98 68.47
C GLN A 101 -56.23 -87.73 69.10
N GLU A 102 -55.78 -87.81 70.35
CA GLU A 102 -55.05 -86.75 71.03
C GLU A 102 -53.73 -86.42 70.30
N GLU A 103 -52.97 -87.44 69.91
CA GLU A 103 -51.72 -87.28 69.16
C GLU A 103 -51.97 -86.72 67.76
N ALA A 104 -53.03 -87.12 67.07
CA ALA A 104 -53.43 -86.52 65.79
C ALA A 104 -53.85 -85.05 65.94
N ASP A 105 -54.55 -84.71 67.02
CA ASP A 105 -54.96 -83.34 67.31
C ASP A 105 -53.74 -82.46 67.64
N GLU A 106 -52.79 -82.97 68.44
CA GLU A 106 -51.52 -82.33 68.76
C GLU A 106 -50.65 -82.13 67.51
N LEU A 107 -50.55 -83.14 66.65
CA LEU A 107 -49.78 -83.08 65.41
C LEU A 107 -50.36 -82.05 64.43
N ARG A 108 -51.70 -81.98 64.31
CA ARG A 108 -52.36 -80.94 63.51
C ARG A 108 -52.15 -79.55 64.10
N SER A 109 -52.27 -79.40 65.42
CA SER A 109 -52.02 -78.12 66.10
C SER A 109 -50.58 -77.65 65.88
N THR A 110 -49.62 -78.56 65.99
CA THR A 110 -48.19 -78.28 65.79
C THR A 110 -47.91 -77.93 64.33
N ALA A 111 -48.41 -78.71 63.38
CA ALA A 111 -48.26 -78.43 61.95
C ALA A 111 -48.89 -77.10 61.54
N GLN A 112 -50.04 -76.74 62.12
CA GLN A 112 -50.66 -75.44 61.89
C GLN A 112 -49.81 -74.29 62.47
N ALA A 113 -49.31 -74.42 63.69
CA ALA A 113 -48.44 -73.42 64.31
C ALA A 113 -47.12 -73.24 63.53
N GLU A 114 -46.52 -74.33 63.06
CA GLU A 114 -45.32 -74.30 62.22
C GLU A 114 -45.59 -73.66 60.86
N ALA A 115 -46.72 -73.95 60.22
CA ALA A 115 -47.12 -73.34 58.95
C ALA A 115 -47.39 -71.82 59.10
N GLU A 116 -48.05 -71.42 60.19
CA GLU A 116 -48.28 -70.01 60.52
C GLU A 116 -46.95 -69.28 60.77
N LYS A 117 -46.05 -69.90 61.54
CA LYS A 117 -44.71 -69.37 61.79
C LYS A 117 -43.89 -69.23 60.50
N LEU A 118 -43.85 -70.27 59.66
CA LEU A 118 -43.15 -70.23 58.38
C LEU A 118 -43.73 -69.13 57.47
N THR A 119 -45.05 -68.97 57.45
CA THR A 119 -45.71 -67.91 56.69
C THR A 119 -45.36 -66.52 57.22
N ALA A 120 -45.26 -66.35 58.54
CA ALA A 120 -44.84 -65.09 59.14
C ALA A 120 -43.37 -64.78 58.84
N ASP A 121 -42.47 -65.76 59.02
CA ASP A 121 -41.04 -65.62 58.77
C ASP A 121 -40.75 -65.30 57.30
N THR A 122 -41.41 -65.99 56.36
CA THR A 122 -41.26 -65.74 54.92
C THR A 122 -41.78 -64.36 54.50
N LYS A 123 -42.91 -63.91 55.08
CA LYS A 123 -43.43 -62.55 54.85
C LYS A 123 -42.47 -61.49 55.37
N GLN A 124 -41.90 -61.70 56.56
CA GLN A 124 -40.93 -60.79 57.14
C GLN A 124 -39.66 -60.71 56.28
N GLN A 125 -39.11 -61.86 55.88
CA GLN A 125 -37.95 -61.92 54.99
C GLN A 125 -38.21 -61.24 53.64
N ALA A 126 -39.40 -61.42 53.05
CA ALA A 126 -39.78 -60.75 51.81
C ALA A 126 -39.89 -59.23 52.01
N ALA A 127 -40.45 -58.76 53.13
CA ALA A 127 -40.55 -57.35 53.45
C ALA A 127 -39.15 -56.72 53.64
N ASP A 128 -38.27 -57.40 54.37
CA ASP A 128 -36.90 -56.93 54.60
C ASP A 128 -36.08 -56.89 53.30
N ALA A 129 -36.22 -57.92 52.45
CA ALA A 129 -35.57 -57.95 51.14
C ALA A 129 -36.06 -56.82 50.22
N LEU A 130 -37.37 -56.53 50.22
CA LEU A 130 -37.93 -55.41 49.46
C LEU A 130 -37.45 -54.07 49.99
N ALA A 131 -37.38 -53.88 51.32
CA ALA A 131 -36.88 -52.67 51.93
C ALA A 131 -35.39 -52.43 51.59
N ALA A 132 -34.57 -53.47 51.68
CA ALA A 132 -33.16 -53.42 51.30
C ALA A 132 -32.98 -53.07 49.81
N ALA A 133 -33.72 -53.74 48.92
CA ALA A 133 -33.66 -53.46 47.49
C ALA A 133 -34.10 -52.02 47.14
N GLN A 134 -35.13 -51.50 47.82
CA GLN A 134 -35.58 -50.12 47.63
C GLN A 134 -34.53 -49.10 48.12
N GLN A 135 -33.88 -49.37 49.25
CA GLN A 135 -32.80 -48.53 49.76
C GLN A 135 -31.61 -48.51 48.79
N GLU A 136 -31.14 -49.69 48.36
CA GLU A 136 -30.02 -49.80 47.40
C GLU A 136 -30.33 -49.11 46.08
N ALA A 137 -31.56 -49.28 45.55
CA ALA A 137 -32.00 -48.58 44.34
C ALA A 137 -32.01 -47.05 44.53
N GLY A 138 -32.44 -46.58 45.70
CA GLY A 138 -32.43 -45.17 46.05
C GLY A 138 -31.02 -44.59 46.15
N GLU A 139 -30.11 -45.31 46.80
CA GLU A 139 -28.70 -44.92 46.90
C GLU A 139 -28.00 -44.93 45.53
N LEU A 140 -28.22 -45.96 44.72
CA LEU A 140 -27.65 -46.04 43.37
C LEU A 140 -28.14 -44.90 42.49
N ARG A 141 -29.44 -44.59 42.55
CA ARG A 141 -30.01 -43.46 41.80
C ARG A 141 -29.40 -42.13 42.26
N SER A 142 -29.28 -41.90 43.58
CA SER A 142 -28.68 -40.68 44.13
C SER A 142 -27.21 -40.52 43.70
N ARG A 143 -26.43 -41.61 43.73
CA ARG A 143 -25.03 -41.60 43.25
C ARG A 143 -24.96 -41.30 41.76
N ALA A 144 -25.78 -41.96 40.93
CA ALA A 144 -25.82 -41.72 39.50
C ALA A 144 -26.23 -40.28 39.15
N GLU A 145 -27.21 -39.71 39.85
CA GLU A 145 -27.62 -38.31 39.70
C GLU A 145 -26.49 -37.34 40.08
N ALA A 146 -25.77 -37.61 41.17
CA ALA A 146 -24.63 -36.79 41.59
C ALA A 146 -23.46 -36.85 40.59
N ASP A 147 -23.13 -38.03 40.08
CA ASP A 147 -22.05 -38.21 39.10
C ASP A 147 -22.42 -37.59 37.74
N ALA A 148 -23.70 -37.70 37.32
CA ALA A 148 -24.20 -37.02 36.14
C ALA A 148 -24.13 -35.49 36.29
N ALA A 149 -24.53 -34.96 37.45
CA ALA A 149 -24.44 -33.52 37.74
C ALA A 149 -22.99 -33.01 37.72
N ARG A 150 -22.06 -33.74 38.33
CA ARG A 150 -20.62 -33.44 38.28
C ARG A 150 -20.08 -33.43 36.85
N THR A 151 -20.39 -34.47 36.08
CA THR A 151 -19.95 -34.57 34.68
C THR A 151 -20.46 -33.40 33.83
N ILE A 152 -21.72 -32.98 34.03
CA ILE A 152 -22.29 -31.83 33.33
C ILE A 152 -21.59 -30.53 33.73
N GLU A 153 -21.30 -30.36 35.01
CA GLU A 153 -20.61 -29.16 35.52
C GLU A 153 -19.16 -29.08 35.02
N ASP A 154 -18.42 -30.19 35.08
CA ASP A 154 -17.06 -30.25 34.53
C ASP A 154 -17.04 -29.95 33.02
N ALA A 155 -18.00 -30.50 32.27
CA ALA A 155 -18.14 -30.22 30.83
C ALA A 155 -18.46 -28.75 30.55
N LYS A 156 -19.28 -28.09 31.38
CA LYS A 156 -19.57 -26.65 31.26
C LYS A 156 -18.34 -25.81 31.56
N GLN A 157 -17.63 -26.10 32.65
CA GLN A 157 -16.41 -25.37 33.01
C GLN A 157 -15.33 -25.50 31.93
N GLN A 158 -15.16 -26.68 31.33
CA GLN A 158 -14.26 -26.87 30.19
C GLN A 158 -14.71 -26.10 28.96
N ALA A 159 -16.01 -26.07 28.66
CA ALA A 159 -16.55 -25.30 27.54
C ALA A 159 -16.36 -23.79 27.74
N ASP A 160 -16.57 -23.28 28.94
CA ASP A 160 -16.40 -21.86 29.26
C ASP A 160 -14.92 -21.46 29.23
N HIS A 161 -14.03 -22.30 29.77
CA HIS A 161 -12.58 -22.09 29.65
C HIS A 161 -12.12 -22.07 28.18
N LEU A 162 -12.63 -22.99 27.36
CA LEU A 162 -12.31 -23.01 25.93
C LEU A 162 -12.82 -21.75 25.22
N ARG A 163 -14.01 -21.28 25.56
CA ARG A 163 -14.56 -20.02 25.02
C ARG A 163 -13.72 -18.82 25.42
N GLU A 164 -13.39 -18.69 26.70
CA GLU A 164 -12.57 -17.59 27.20
C GLU A 164 -11.17 -17.58 26.55
N SER A 165 -10.55 -18.75 26.42
CA SER A 165 -9.27 -18.89 25.71
C SER A 165 -9.38 -18.51 24.23
N ALA A 166 -10.44 -18.95 23.54
CA ALA A 166 -10.67 -18.63 22.14
C ALA A 166 -10.95 -17.13 21.93
N ASP A 167 -11.73 -16.52 22.82
CA ASP A 167 -12.02 -15.08 22.80
C ASP A 167 -10.75 -14.27 23.07
N GLY A 168 -9.94 -14.68 24.06
CA GLY A 168 -8.65 -14.05 24.35
C GLY A 168 -7.63 -14.16 23.20
N GLU A 169 -7.57 -15.30 22.51
CA GLU A 169 -6.76 -15.45 21.31
C GLU A 169 -7.27 -14.60 20.14
N ALA A 170 -8.60 -14.51 19.98
CA ALA A 170 -9.21 -13.70 18.93
C ALA A 170 -8.94 -12.21 19.14
N THR A 171 -9.08 -11.70 20.37
CA THR A 171 -8.74 -10.30 20.68
C THR A 171 -7.27 -10.02 20.49
N ALA A 172 -6.38 -10.90 20.96
CA ALA A 172 -4.94 -10.74 20.76
C ALA A 172 -4.55 -10.68 19.27
N ARG A 173 -5.15 -11.52 18.42
CA ARG A 173 -4.91 -11.48 16.97
C ARG A 173 -5.45 -10.20 16.31
N LEU A 174 -6.58 -9.68 16.78
CA LEU A 174 -7.13 -8.41 16.29
C LEU A 174 -6.23 -7.25 16.67
N GLU A 175 -5.75 -7.20 17.91
CA GLU A 175 -4.81 -6.17 18.37
C GLU A 175 -3.49 -6.22 17.60
N GLU A 176 -2.95 -7.42 17.35
CA GLU A 176 -1.75 -7.59 16.53
C GLU A 176 -1.97 -7.12 15.08
N ALA A 177 -3.11 -7.49 14.48
CA ALA A 177 -3.46 -7.07 13.13
C ALA A 177 -3.66 -5.55 13.03
N GLU A 178 -4.31 -4.93 14.02
CA GLU A 178 -4.50 -3.49 14.11
C GLU A 178 -3.16 -2.76 14.28
N ALA A 179 -2.26 -3.28 15.14
CA ALA A 179 -0.93 -2.72 15.32
C ALA A 179 -0.10 -2.78 14.02
N VAL A 180 -0.17 -3.90 13.28
CA VAL A 180 0.51 -4.01 11.97
C VAL A 180 -0.10 -3.05 10.95
N TYR A 181 -1.43 -2.90 10.92
CA TYR A 181 -2.10 -1.99 10.01
C TYR A 181 -1.74 -0.53 10.29
N GLU A 182 -1.79 -0.10 11.55
CA GLU A 182 -1.42 1.26 11.95
C GLU A 182 0.08 1.53 11.72
N ALA A 183 0.95 0.54 11.96
CA ALA A 183 2.37 0.67 11.63
C ALA A 183 2.59 0.85 10.11
N GLN A 184 1.92 0.06 9.27
CA GLN A 184 1.99 0.20 7.81
C GLN A 184 1.44 1.54 7.34
N ARG A 185 0.33 2.00 7.93
CA ARG A 185 -0.27 3.31 7.64
C ARG A 185 0.66 4.46 8.01
N ALA A 186 1.28 4.39 9.19
CA ALA A 186 2.26 5.38 9.63
C ALA A 186 3.50 5.39 8.72
N GLN A 187 4.00 4.21 8.33
CA GLN A 187 5.13 4.09 7.40
C GLN A 187 4.79 4.66 6.02
N ALA A 188 3.58 4.39 5.49
CA ALA A 188 3.13 4.93 4.22
C ALA A 188 2.98 6.47 4.28
N ALA A 189 2.44 7.00 5.37
CA ALA A 189 2.33 8.45 5.59
C ALA A 189 3.70 9.12 5.69
N ALA A 190 4.66 8.51 6.41
CA ALA A 190 6.03 9.01 6.50
C ALA A 190 6.72 9.01 5.12
N ALA A 191 6.62 7.91 4.37
CA ALA A 191 7.16 7.83 3.02
C ALA A 191 6.53 8.89 2.09
N ALA A 192 5.23 9.11 2.17
CA ALA A 192 4.55 10.15 1.39
C ALA A 192 5.07 11.56 1.74
N ALA A 193 5.26 11.86 3.03
CA ALA A 193 5.82 13.14 3.47
C ALA A 193 7.26 13.33 2.98
N ASP A 194 8.10 12.29 3.04
CA ASP A 194 9.47 12.33 2.51
C ASP A 194 9.47 12.56 0.98
N PHE A 195 8.56 11.91 0.25
CA PHE A 195 8.39 12.15 -1.19
C PHE A 195 7.93 13.57 -1.51
N GLU A 196 6.99 14.13 -0.74
CA GLU A 196 6.55 15.51 -0.91
C GLU A 196 7.68 16.50 -0.61
N GLN A 197 8.46 16.27 0.45
CA GLN A 197 9.61 17.08 0.80
C GLN A 197 10.66 17.05 -0.31
N THR A 198 11.08 15.87 -0.77
CA THR A 198 12.07 15.74 -1.85
C THR A 198 11.58 16.36 -3.16
N LEU A 199 10.28 16.26 -3.46
CA LEU A 199 9.70 16.95 -4.62
C LEU A 199 9.71 18.47 -4.46
N ALA A 200 9.41 18.98 -3.25
CA ALA A 200 9.45 20.41 -2.97
C ALA A 200 10.87 20.97 -3.06
N GLU A 201 11.86 20.24 -2.53
CA GLU A 201 13.29 20.58 -2.64
C GLU A 201 13.72 20.64 -4.11
N ARG A 202 13.41 19.60 -4.90
CA ARG A 202 13.72 19.58 -6.34
C ARG A 202 13.01 20.70 -7.12
N ARG A 203 11.77 21.03 -6.75
CA ARG A 203 11.04 22.18 -7.34
C ARG A 203 11.71 23.50 -6.99
N ALA A 204 12.14 23.68 -5.74
CA ALA A 204 12.84 24.89 -5.30
C ALA A 204 14.21 25.03 -6.00
N GLU A 205 14.98 23.95 -6.10
CA GLU A 205 16.24 23.91 -6.86
C GLU A 205 16.03 24.28 -8.33
N ALA A 206 15.05 23.66 -9.00
CA ALA A 206 14.73 23.95 -10.40
C ALA A 206 14.27 25.41 -10.59
N MET A 207 13.48 25.96 -9.66
CA MET A 207 13.08 27.37 -9.69
C MET A 207 14.27 28.31 -9.50
N ASN A 208 15.19 27.98 -8.59
CA ASN A 208 16.41 28.76 -8.38
C ASN A 208 17.32 28.75 -9.62
N GLU A 209 17.48 27.58 -10.26
CA GLU A 209 18.25 27.45 -11.50
C GLU A 209 17.60 28.25 -12.65
N LEU A 210 16.28 28.15 -12.80
CA LEU A 210 15.53 28.94 -13.79
C LEU A 210 15.71 30.44 -13.54
N ASN A 211 15.56 30.90 -12.28
CA ASN A 211 15.73 32.31 -11.92
C ASN A 211 17.16 32.79 -12.23
N SER A 212 18.18 31.99 -11.91
CA SER A 212 19.57 32.32 -12.24
C SER A 212 19.80 32.38 -13.75
N ALA A 213 19.19 31.47 -14.53
CA ALA A 213 19.26 31.49 -15.98
C ALA A 213 18.56 32.72 -16.57
N LEU A 214 17.39 33.10 -16.03
CA LEU A 214 16.66 34.30 -16.43
C LEU A 214 17.46 35.56 -16.11
N GLU A 215 18.08 35.66 -14.93
CA GLU A 215 18.92 36.80 -14.55
C GLU A 215 20.15 36.96 -15.46
N LYS A 216 20.80 35.84 -15.83
CA LYS A 216 21.87 35.86 -16.85
C LYS A 216 21.33 36.34 -18.21
N LYS A 217 20.14 35.88 -18.61
CA LYS A 217 19.54 36.31 -19.88
C LYS A 217 19.11 37.77 -19.86
N THR A 218 18.57 38.28 -18.76
CA THR A 218 18.23 39.70 -18.64
C THR A 218 19.47 40.58 -18.70
N THR A 219 20.54 40.20 -18.00
CA THR A 219 21.82 40.95 -18.06
C THR A 219 22.46 40.90 -19.44
N GLU A 220 22.42 39.77 -20.15
CA GLU A 220 22.85 39.67 -21.56
C GLU A 220 22.04 40.61 -22.47
N VAL A 221 20.71 40.67 -22.30
CA VAL A 221 19.83 41.55 -23.07
C VAL A 221 20.06 43.03 -22.75
N GLU A 222 20.25 43.38 -21.48
CA GLU A 222 20.59 44.75 -21.06
C GLU A 222 21.92 45.18 -21.68
N PHE A 223 22.96 44.34 -21.59
CA PHE A 223 24.26 44.63 -22.21
C PHE A 223 24.15 44.80 -23.73
N ALA A 224 23.42 43.91 -24.42
CA ALA A 224 23.18 44.02 -25.86
C ALA A 224 22.42 45.31 -26.22
N THR A 225 21.43 45.68 -25.40
CA THR A 225 20.64 46.90 -25.57
C THR A 225 21.51 48.16 -25.38
N ASP A 226 22.37 48.18 -24.37
CA ASP A 226 23.31 49.28 -24.13
C ASP A 226 24.32 49.42 -25.28
N LYS A 227 24.86 48.30 -25.77
CA LYS A 227 25.74 48.30 -26.95
C LYS A 227 25.03 48.84 -28.19
N LEU A 228 23.78 48.46 -28.40
CA LEU A 228 22.96 48.95 -29.50
C LEU A 228 22.70 50.46 -29.36
N ASN A 229 22.39 50.95 -28.15
CA ASN A 229 22.21 52.38 -27.88
C ASN A 229 23.50 53.18 -28.08
N GLN A 230 24.64 52.66 -27.64
CA GLN A 230 25.97 53.26 -27.89
C GLN A 230 26.25 53.37 -29.39
N ALA A 231 26.05 52.29 -30.15
CA ALA A 231 26.24 52.27 -31.60
C ALA A 231 25.29 53.26 -32.31
N ARG A 232 24.03 53.36 -31.87
CA ARG A 232 23.07 54.35 -32.38
C ARG A 232 23.50 55.79 -32.08
N ALA A 233 24.00 56.07 -30.88
CA ALA A 233 24.48 57.39 -30.51
C ALA A 233 25.74 57.79 -31.29
N GLU A 234 26.67 56.85 -31.49
CA GLU A 234 27.85 57.06 -32.32
C GLU A 234 27.48 57.29 -33.79
N ALA A 235 26.60 56.47 -34.36
CA ALA A 235 26.08 56.68 -35.72
C ALA A 235 25.38 58.05 -35.85
N ALA A 236 24.60 58.48 -34.85
CA ALA A 236 23.98 59.81 -34.82
C ALA A 236 25.03 60.95 -34.78
N ARG A 237 26.12 60.78 -34.03
CA ARG A 237 27.24 61.74 -34.02
C ARG A 237 27.95 61.79 -35.36
N VAL A 238 28.35 60.65 -35.91
CA VAL A 238 29.04 60.57 -37.21
C VAL A 238 28.18 61.19 -38.31
N THR A 239 26.88 60.92 -38.32
CA THR A 239 25.96 61.54 -39.30
C THR A 239 25.78 63.05 -39.08
N SER A 240 25.75 63.54 -37.83
CA SER A 240 25.74 64.97 -37.52
C SER A 240 27.03 65.66 -37.97
N ASP A 241 28.19 65.11 -37.62
CA ASP A 241 29.50 65.65 -37.98
C ASP A 241 29.69 65.67 -39.50
N ALA A 242 29.32 64.58 -40.19
CA ALA A 242 29.36 64.51 -41.65
C ALA A 242 28.42 65.54 -42.30
N ARG A 243 27.24 65.78 -41.70
CA ARG A 243 26.31 66.80 -42.17
C ARG A 243 26.86 68.21 -41.96
N GLU A 244 27.45 68.50 -40.80
CA GLU A 244 28.08 69.79 -40.53
C GLU A 244 29.27 70.05 -41.47
N GLN A 245 30.11 69.04 -41.71
CA GLN A 245 31.21 69.11 -42.67
C GLN A 245 30.70 69.34 -44.10
N ALA A 246 29.66 68.62 -44.52
CA ALA A 246 29.03 68.84 -45.82
C ALA A 246 28.47 70.27 -45.94
N GLU A 247 27.78 70.77 -44.91
CA GLU A 247 27.26 72.14 -44.86
C GLU A 247 28.38 73.20 -44.85
N GLN A 248 29.53 72.92 -44.23
CA GLN A 248 30.72 73.78 -44.28
C GLN A 248 31.32 73.81 -45.68
N ILE A 249 31.54 72.65 -46.31
CA ILE A 249 32.05 72.54 -47.68
C ILE A 249 31.14 73.29 -48.66
N VAL A 250 29.82 73.13 -48.52
CA VAL A 250 28.84 73.86 -49.34
C VAL A 250 28.94 75.37 -49.13
N ARG A 251 29.04 75.84 -47.87
CA ARG A 251 29.23 77.26 -47.55
C ARG A 251 30.53 77.82 -48.11
N ASP A 252 31.64 77.10 -47.95
CA ASP A 252 32.95 77.51 -48.46
C ASP A 252 32.97 77.55 -49.99
N ALA A 253 32.39 76.55 -50.65
CA ALA A 253 32.23 76.53 -52.10
C ALA A 253 31.36 77.71 -52.59
N GLN A 254 30.28 78.04 -51.88
CA GLN A 254 29.45 79.22 -52.18
C GLN A 254 30.23 80.53 -51.98
N ASN A 255 31.01 80.66 -50.91
CA ASN A 255 31.84 81.84 -50.65
C ASN A 255 32.94 82.01 -51.71
N GLN A 256 33.61 80.92 -52.09
CA GLN A 256 34.59 80.90 -53.18
C GLN A 256 33.93 81.26 -54.50
N ALA A 257 32.77 80.68 -54.82
CA ALA A 257 32.02 81.02 -56.03
C ALA A 257 31.59 82.50 -56.07
N ASN A 258 31.12 83.05 -54.94
CA ASN A 258 30.77 84.46 -54.82
C ASN A 258 31.99 85.39 -54.98
N THR A 259 33.13 85.00 -54.40
CA THR A 259 34.41 85.72 -54.56
C THR A 259 34.85 85.71 -56.02
N LEU A 260 34.88 84.54 -56.66
CA LEU A 260 35.21 84.40 -58.08
C LEU A 260 34.26 85.20 -58.97
N LEU A 261 32.96 85.19 -58.68
CA LEU A 261 31.97 85.99 -59.41
C LEU A 261 32.23 87.50 -59.24
N THR A 262 32.60 87.93 -58.03
CA THR A 262 32.92 89.34 -57.73
C THR A 262 34.21 89.76 -58.44
N GLU A 263 35.26 88.96 -58.39
CA GLU A 263 36.50 89.17 -59.14
C GLU A 263 36.24 89.20 -60.64
N ALA A 264 35.43 88.28 -61.17
CA ALA A 264 35.06 88.23 -62.57
C ALA A 264 34.29 89.50 -62.97
N LYS A 265 33.34 89.97 -62.14
CA LYS A 265 32.64 91.24 -62.34
C LYS A 265 33.58 92.43 -62.30
N GLN A 266 34.51 92.48 -61.35
CA GLN A 266 35.52 93.55 -61.28
C GLN A 266 36.46 93.54 -62.48
N ARG A 267 36.92 92.36 -62.94
CA ARG A 267 37.71 92.22 -64.17
C ARG A 267 36.90 92.65 -65.39
N ALA A 268 35.64 92.21 -65.50
CA ALA A 268 34.75 92.60 -66.59
C ALA A 268 34.50 94.11 -66.62
N GLU A 269 34.26 94.72 -65.45
CA GLU A 269 34.12 96.17 -65.30
C GLU A 269 35.41 96.92 -65.63
N GLY A 270 36.56 96.40 -65.20
CA GLY A 270 37.88 96.94 -65.55
C GLY A 270 38.17 96.85 -67.05
N ILE A 271 37.85 95.73 -67.69
CA ILE A 271 37.91 95.58 -69.15
C ILE A 271 36.96 96.59 -69.80
N ARG A 272 35.71 96.70 -69.34
CA ARG A 272 34.75 97.68 -69.87
C ARG A 272 35.26 99.10 -69.77
N GLN A 273 35.76 99.52 -68.61
CA GLN A 273 36.31 100.87 -68.40
C GLN A 273 37.58 101.11 -69.22
N ASN A 274 38.46 100.12 -69.35
CA ASN A 274 39.63 100.21 -70.21
C ASN A 274 39.24 100.30 -71.68
N SER A 275 38.29 99.48 -72.13
CA SER A 275 37.73 99.55 -73.48
C SER A 275 36.99 100.88 -73.72
N GLU A 276 36.25 101.41 -72.75
CA GLU A 276 35.63 102.74 -72.82
C GLU A 276 36.68 103.85 -72.85
N ARG A 277 37.76 103.75 -72.07
CA ARG A 277 38.90 104.67 -72.13
C ARG A 277 39.63 104.59 -73.47
N GLU A 278 39.84 103.39 -74.00
CA GLU A 278 40.44 103.17 -75.32
C GLU A 278 39.52 103.70 -76.43
N LEU A 279 38.20 103.49 -76.32
CA LEU A 279 37.19 104.03 -77.23
C LEU A 279 37.16 105.56 -77.16
N ALA A 280 37.21 106.14 -75.95
CA ALA A 280 37.28 107.58 -75.74
C ALA A 280 38.59 108.17 -76.28
N ALA A 281 39.72 107.49 -76.08
CA ALA A 281 41.01 107.89 -76.64
C ALA A 281 41.04 107.75 -78.17
N ALA A 282 40.41 106.70 -78.73
CA ALA A 282 40.25 106.53 -80.16
C ALA A 282 39.31 107.58 -80.76
N THR A 283 38.23 107.94 -80.04
CA THR A 283 37.31 109.03 -80.43
C THR A 283 38.02 110.37 -80.34
N ALA A 284 38.81 110.64 -79.30
CA ALA A 284 39.62 111.85 -79.20
C ALA A 284 40.70 111.93 -80.28
N ARG A 285 41.32 110.80 -80.67
CA ARG A 285 42.20 110.71 -81.84
C ARG A 285 41.44 110.97 -83.14
N ARG A 286 40.23 110.40 -83.31
CA ARG A 286 39.37 110.67 -84.46
C ARG A 286 39.00 112.15 -84.53
N ASP A 287 38.63 112.75 -83.41
CA ASP A 287 38.22 114.14 -83.32
C ASP A 287 39.42 115.07 -83.49
N SER A 288 40.61 114.70 -83.02
CA SER A 288 41.85 115.45 -83.28
C SER A 288 42.30 115.33 -84.74
N ILE A 289 42.15 114.17 -85.39
CA ILE A 289 42.35 113.99 -86.83
C ILE A 289 41.31 114.81 -87.60
N THR A 290 40.06 114.84 -87.17
CA THR A 290 38.99 115.64 -87.80
C THR A 290 39.23 117.14 -87.63
N ALA A 291 39.72 117.57 -86.47
CA ALA A 291 40.14 118.94 -86.21
C ALA A 291 41.40 119.32 -87.01
N GLN A 292 42.37 118.41 -87.15
CA GLN A 292 43.56 118.59 -88.01
C GLN A 292 43.16 118.68 -89.49
N LEU A 293 42.21 117.86 -89.95
CA LEU A 293 41.66 117.94 -91.30
C LEU A 293 40.84 119.23 -91.52
N SER A 294 40.15 119.73 -90.48
CA SER A 294 39.48 121.04 -90.51
C SER A 294 40.47 122.20 -90.57
N ASN A 295 41.59 122.11 -89.84
CA ASN A 295 42.62 123.16 -89.83
C ASN A 295 43.46 123.16 -91.12
N VAL A 296 43.68 121.99 -91.73
CA VAL A 296 44.22 121.88 -93.10
C VAL A 296 43.20 122.41 -94.12
N ARG A 297 41.90 122.16 -93.95
CA ARG A 297 40.84 122.75 -94.79
C ARG A 297 40.75 124.28 -94.66
N GLN A 298 41.14 124.84 -93.51
CA GLN A 298 41.14 126.29 -93.26
C GLN A 298 42.46 126.98 -93.68
N MET A 299 43.60 126.28 -93.63
CA MET A 299 44.89 126.76 -94.20
C MET A 299 45.06 126.50 -95.71
N LEU A 300 44.24 125.64 -96.33
CA LEU A 300 44.09 125.52 -97.79
C LEU A 300 43.00 126.44 -98.36
N GLY A 301 42.41 127.32 -97.54
CA GLY A 301 41.40 128.30 -97.96
C GLY A 301 41.93 129.63 -98.50
N THR A 302 43.24 129.87 -98.52
CA THR A 302 43.86 131.17 -98.94
C THR A 302 44.71 131.12 -100.21
N LEU A 303 44.77 130.00 -100.95
CA LEU A 303 45.32 129.99 -102.31
C LEU A 303 44.72 128.85 -103.16
N GLY A 304 43.88 129.25 -104.13
CA GLY A 304 43.80 128.62 -105.46
C GLY A 304 43.19 127.22 -105.61
N GLY A 305 41.93 127.19 -106.09
CA GLY A 305 41.56 126.37 -107.25
C GLY A 305 40.73 125.11 -107.00
N PRO A 306 39.74 124.79 -107.87
CA PRO A 306 38.62 123.89 -107.57
C PRO A 306 38.82 122.45 -108.06
N GLN A 307 38.13 121.49 -107.44
CA GLN A 307 37.29 120.44 -108.07
C GLN A 307 36.93 119.29 -107.11
N GLN A 308 35.61 119.06 -107.00
CA GLN A 308 34.88 117.78 -106.94
C GLN A 308 35.24 116.77 -105.83
N ALA A 309 34.38 116.63 -104.81
CA ALA A 309 33.15 115.80 -104.76
C ALA A 309 33.48 114.31 -104.48
N PHE A 310 33.32 113.84 -103.24
CA PHE A 310 32.09 113.20 -102.69
C PHE A 310 31.75 111.92 -103.47
N ILE A 311 31.53 110.75 -102.87
CA ILE A 311 30.52 110.34 -101.86
C ILE A 311 31.03 109.02 -101.25
N ASP A 312 31.30 108.92 -99.95
CA ASP A 312 30.42 108.74 -98.79
C ASP A 312 30.00 107.27 -98.52
N PRO A 313 30.45 106.68 -97.40
CA PRO A 313 30.03 105.38 -96.89
C PRO A 313 28.61 105.43 -96.33
N THR A 314 27.69 104.69 -96.93
CA THR A 314 26.70 103.86 -96.20
C THR A 314 25.83 103.07 -97.17
N ASN A 315 25.96 101.73 -97.08
CA ASN A 315 24.85 100.77 -97.17
C ASN A 315 24.30 100.45 -98.59
N PRO A 316 23.61 99.31 -98.85
CA PRO A 316 23.56 97.99 -98.20
C PRO A 316 23.86 96.84 -99.20
N ARG A 317 23.75 95.58 -98.72
CA ARG A 317 23.02 94.47 -99.40
C ARG A 317 23.85 93.26 -99.87
N THR A 318 23.62 92.15 -99.13
CA THR A 318 23.48 90.74 -99.57
C THR A 318 24.73 90.02 -100.08
N ALA A 319 24.99 88.75 -99.80
CA ALA A 319 24.09 87.64 -99.49
C ALA A 319 24.81 86.57 -98.66
N GLN A 320 24.04 85.92 -97.78
CA GLN A 320 24.06 84.47 -97.55
C GLN A 320 25.42 83.79 -97.32
N ASP A 321 25.68 83.47 -96.05
CA ASP A 321 25.75 82.06 -95.66
C ASP A 321 24.78 81.83 -94.50
N TRP A 322 23.64 81.23 -94.86
CA TRP A 322 22.56 80.82 -93.98
C TRP A 322 22.48 79.30 -94.07
N ALA A 323 22.35 78.67 -92.91
CA ALA A 323 21.72 77.36 -92.68
C ALA A 323 22.48 76.07 -93.04
N ALA A 324 22.88 75.37 -91.96
CA ALA A 324 22.68 73.94 -91.65
C ALA A 324 23.92 73.45 -90.89
N LYS A 325 23.87 73.19 -89.59
CA LYS A 325 23.12 72.05 -89.05
C LYS A 325 22.87 72.23 -87.55
N GLN A 326 21.59 72.34 -87.22
CA GLN A 326 21.03 72.03 -85.91
C GLN A 326 20.84 70.50 -85.79
N GLU A 327 20.77 70.04 -84.53
CA GLU A 327 20.02 68.87 -84.04
C GLU A 327 20.57 67.45 -84.22
N ALA A 328 20.99 66.86 -83.10
CA ALA A 328 20.23 65.86 -82.33
C ALA A 328 21.05 65.56 -81.05
N ALA A 329 20.71 66.05 -79.85
CA ALA A 329 19.61 65.61 -79.01
C ALA A 329 19.51 64.07 -78.88
N GLU A 330 19.95 63.61 -77.71
CA GLU A 330 19.11 62.80 -76.80
C GLU A 330 19.12 61.25 -76.95
N GLN A 331 19.42 60.62 -75.80
CA GLN A 331 19.11 59.25 -75.36
C GLN A 331 19.95 58.05 -75.85
N ALA A 332 20.76 57.51 -74.93
CA ALA A 332 20.63 56.15 -74.37
C ALA A 332 21.84 55.92 -73.44
N ALA A 333 21.68 55.90 -72.12
CA ALA A 333 21.26 54.74 -71.35
C ALA A 333 22.23 53.55 -71.48
N ALA A 334 22.69 53.08 -70.31
CA ALA A 334 23.31 51.79 -70.00
C ALA A 334 24.82 51.62 -70.25
N ALA A 335 25.62 51.78 -69.19
CA ALA A 335 26.41 50.68 -68.64
C ALA A 335 26.91 51.04 -67.22
N LYS A 336 26.60 50.14 -66.28
CA LYS A 336 26.87 50.21 -64.83
C LYS A 336 28.36 50.12 -64.46
N PRO A 337 28.71 50.52 -63.22
CA PRO A 337 29.93 50.13 -62.51
C PRO A 337 29.73 48.93 -61.56
N GLU A 338 30.82 48.54 -60.91
CA GLU A 338 30.97 47.84 -59.60
C GLU A 338 31.40 46.36 -59.57
N GLU A 339 32.57 46.16 -58.95
CA GLU A 339 33.15 44.92 -58.44
C GLU A 339 32.95 44.83 -56.91
N ALA A 340 32.55 43.64 -56.46
CA ALA A 340 32.92 42.90 -55.24
C ALA A 340 32.56 43.46 -53.85
N ASP A 341 32.20 42.69 -52.83
CA ASP A 341 31.76 41.30 -52.60
C ASP A 341 31.36 41.21 -51.11
N ALA A 342 30.59 40.18 -50.76
CA ALA A 342 30.46 39.51 -49.46
C ALA A 342 29.20 39.76 -48.58
N ALA A 343 28.28 38.80 -48.73
CA ALA A 343 27.65 37.97 -47.68
C ALA A 343 26.97 38.60 -46.44
N GLN A 344 25.64 38.39 -46.36
CA GLN A 344 24.83 38.04 -45.18
C GLN A 344 23.49 37.43 -45.69
N GLU A 345 23.12 36.19 -45.36
CA GLU A 345 22.25 35.79 -44.22
C GLU A 345 20.85 36.44 -44.30
N THR A 346 19.75 35.74 -44.62
CA THR A 346 18.86 35.01 -43.69
C THR A 346 17.56 34.66 -44.45
N VAL A 347 17.05 33.42 -44.37
CA VAL A 347 15.83 33.01 -43.64
C VAL A 347 14.60 33.90 -43.90
N GLU A 348 13.61 33.35 -44.62
CA GLU A 348 12.22 33.82 -44.57
C GLU A 348 11.31 32.65 -44.18
N ALA A 349 10.41 32.96 -43.25
CA ALA A 349 9.44 32.09 -42.62
C ALA A 349 8.12 32.09 -43.40
N ALA A 350 7.42 30.95 -43.46
CA ALA A 350 5.96 30.86 -43.32
C ALA A 350 5.47 29.40 -43.37
N ALA A 351 4.90 28.98 -42.23
CA ALA A 351 3.71 28.14 -42.05
C ALA A 351 3.28 27.12 -43.13
N GLU A 352 3.32 25.83 -42.77
CA GLU A 352 2.14 24.94 -42.66
C GLU A 352 2.47 23.68 -41.86
#